data_AF-A0A2M7FQD3-F1
#
_entry.id   AF-A0A2M7FQD3-F1
#
_cell.length_a   1.000
_cell.length_b   1.000
_cell.length_c   1.000
_cell.angle_alpha   90.00
_cell.angle_beta   90.00
_cell.angle_gamma   90.00
#
_symmetry.space_group_name_H-M   'P 1'
#
loop_
_entity.id
_entity.type
_entity.pdbx_description
1 polymer ?
#
loop_
_entity_poly.entity_id
_entity_poly.type
_entity_poly.pdbx_seq_one_letter_code
_entity_poly.pdbx_strand_id
1 'polypeptide(L)'
;MVNKSGFSLIELIVVIGLLSLLMLAISSTMLMSIISSNRLRIATSTKQAGNYALGQMQILIRNARSIKECIPSKLTIQNLDGDQTVFAVVSNHVASNSAYLTPDDFSVS
;
A
#
# COMPACT_ATOMS: atom_id res chain seq x y z
N MET A 1 -18.94 60.24 -21.55
CA MET A 1 -17.53 60.02 -21.89
C MET A 1 -17.09 58.75 -21.19
N VAL A 2 -16.80 57.67 -21.94
CA VAL A 2 -16.34 56.40 -21.37
C VAL A 2 -14.83 56.47 -21.21
N ASN A 3 -14.34 56.43 -19.98
CA ASN A 3 -12.92 56.43 -19.69
C ASN A 3 -12.38 55.03 -19.99
N LYS A 4 -11.66 54.87 -21.11
CA LYS A 4 -10.97 53.62 -21.43
C LYS A 4 -9.62 53.62 -20.70
N SER A 5 -9.58 53.11 -19.47
CA SER A 5 -8.31 52.83 -18.79
C SER A 5 -7.69 51.55 -19.35
N GLY A 6 -6.55 51.67 -20.03
CA GLY A 6 -5.72 50.52 -20.40
C GLY A 6 -4.85 50.08 -19.22
N PHE A 7 -4.57 48.78 -19.13
CA PHE A 7 -3.60 48.25 -18.17
C PHE A 7 -2.19 48.73 -18.52
N SER A 8 -1.40 49.07 -17.51
CA SER A 8 0.02 49.40 -17.71
C SER A 8 0.81 48.12 -17.96
N LEU A 9 1.81 48.17 -18.85
CA LEU A 9 2.70 47.03 -19.12
C LEU A 9 3.34 46.48 -17.84
N ILE A 10 3.70 47.36 -16.90
CA ILE A 10 4.29 46.95 -15.62
C ILE A 10 3.30 46.15 -14.76
N GLU A 11 2.02 46.52 -14.78
CA GLU A 11 0.97 45.84 -14.02
C GLU A 11 0.76 44.42 -14.55
N LEU A 12 0.79 44.24 -15.87
CA LEU A 12 0.70 42.94 -16.51
C LEU A 12 1.91 42.04 -16.19
N ILE A 13 3.13 42.60 -16.15
CA ILE A 13 4.34 41.85 -15.77
C ILE A 13 4.27 41.39 -14.31
N VAL A 14 3.82 42.27 -13.40
CA VAL A 14 3.68 41.94 -11.98
C VAL A 14 2.65 40.83 -11.76
N VAL A 15 1.51 40.89 -12.46
CA VAL A 15 0.46 39.86 -12.38
C VAL A 15 0.97 38.51 -12.89
N ILE A 16 1.67 38.48 -14.03
CA ILE A 16 2.24 37.22 -14.56
C ILE A 16 3.31 36.66 -13.62
N GLY A 17 4.16 37.53 -13.05
CA GLY A 17 5.15 37.14 -12.06
C GLY A 17 4.52 36.49 -10.82
N LEU A 18 3.48 37.12 -10.25
CA LEU A 18 2.74 36.57 -9.12
C LEU A 18 2.04 35.25 -9.46
N LEU A 19 1.38 35.16 -10.61
CA LEU A 19 0.72 33.94 -11.07
C LEU A 19 1.72 32.78 -11.25
N SER A 20 2.92 33.06 -11.76
CA SER A 20 3.95 32.03 -11.93
C SER A 20 4.41 31.45 -10.59
N LEU A 21 4.60 32.30 -9.57
CA LEU A 21 4.96 31.87 -8.22
C LEU A 21 3.86 31.03 -7.57
N LEU A 22 2.60 31.46 -7.74
CA LEU A 22 1.44 30.70 -7.25
C LEU A 22 1.33 29.33 -7.92
N MET A 23 1.51 29.25 -9.24
CA MET A 23 1.48 27.99 -9.98
C MET A 23 2.57 27.01 -9.53
N LEU A 24 3.77 27.52 -9.24
CA LEU A 24 4.86 26.68 -8.70
C LEU A 24 4.50 26.11 -7.32
N ALA A 25 3.94 26.94 -6.43
CA ALA A 25 3.50 26.50 -5.11
C ALA A 25 2.38 25.44 -5.19
N ILE A 26 1.40 25.65 -6.06
CA ILE A 26 0.30 24.69 -6.30
C ILE A 26 0.85 23.37 -6.85
N SER A 27 1.73 23.44 -7.85
CA SER A 27 2.31 22.24 -8.46
C SER A 27 3.13 21.42 -7.45
N SER A 28 3.93 22.10 -6.62
CA SER A 28 4.72 21.45 -5.57
C SER A 28 3.85 20.73 -4.54
N THR A 29 2.78 21.39 -4.06
CA THR A 29 1.88 20.79 -3.07
C THR A 29 1.09 19.63 -3.65
N MET A 30 0.63 19.74 -4.91
CA MET A 30 -0.04 18.67 -5.63
C MET A 30 0.86 17.44 -5.79
N LEU A 31 2.10 17.63 -6.26
CA LEU A 31 3.06 16.54 -6.44
C LEU A 31 3.35 15.84 -5.11
N MET A 32 3.57 16.62 -4.05
CA MET A 32 3.81 16.07 -2.71
C MET A 32 2.61 15.29 -2.18
N SER A 33 1.38 15.76 -2.44
CA SER A 33 0.15 15.06 -2.09
C SER A 33 0.02 13.72 -2.83
N ILE A 34 0.34 13.67 -4.13
CA ILE A 34 0.33 12.43 -4.92
C ILE A 34 1.36 11.43 -4.40
N ILE A 35 2.57 11.89 -4.08
CA ILE A 35 3.61 11.01 -3.53
C ILE A 35 3.18 10.48 -2.16
N SER A 36 2.61 11.33 -1.31
CA SER A 36 2.11 10.94 0.01
C SER A 36 0.97 9.93 -0.08
N SER A 37 -0.02 10.17 -0.95
CA SER A 37 -1.16 9.29 -1.13
C SER A 37 -0.76 7.91 -1.66
N ASN A 38 0.20 7.85 -2.59
CA ASN A 38 0.76 6.59 -3.07
C ASN A 38 1.48 5.81 -1.96
N ARG A 39 2.29 6.49 -1.15
CA ARG A 39 2.96 5.86 0.01
C ARG A 39 1.94 5.31 1.00
N LEU A 40 0.91 6.09 1.32
CA LEU A 40 -0.18 5.65 2.20
C LEU A 40 -0.91 4.44 1.62
N ARG A 41 -1.24 4.47 0.32
CA ARG A 41 -1.92 3.36 -0.36
C ARG A 41 -1.11 2.06 -0.31
N ILE A 42 0.20 2.12 -0.54
CA ILE A 42 1.06 0.93 -0.46
C ILE A 42 1.10 0.40 0.99
N ALA A 43 1.26 1.29 1.98
CA ALA A 43 1.29 0.90 3.38
C ALA A 43 -0.04 0.29 3.85
N THR A 44 -1.18 0.88 3.47
CA THR A 44 -2.50 0.36 3.84
C THR A 44 -2.79 -0.98 3.17
N SER A 45 -2.45 -1.12 1.89
CA SER A 45 -2.63 -2.40 1.18
C SER A 45 -1.75 -3.51 1.76
N THR A 46 -0.50 -3.20 2.09
CA THR A 46 0.42 -4.17 2.73
C THR A 46 -0.14 -4.61 4.08
N LYS A 47 -0.62 -3.65 4.90
CA LYS A 47 -1.23 -3.94 6.19
C LYS A 47 -2.51 -4.79 6.05
N GLN A 48 -3.33 -4.52 5.03
CA GLN A 48 -4.54 -5.29 4.77
C GLN A 48 -4.22 -6.73 4.33
N ALA A 49 -3.25 -6.91 3.43
CA ALA A 49 -2.79 -8.23 3.00
C ALA A 49 -2.21 -9.03 4.18
N GLY A 50 -1.37 -8.39 5.01
CA GLY A 50 -0.83 -9.02 6.21
C GLY A 50 -1.91 -9.41 7.23
N ASN A 51 -2.86 -8.52 7.50
CA ASN A 51 -3.98 -8.81 8.41
C ASN A 51 -4.86 -9.95 7.89
N TYR A 52 -5.10 -10.01 6.57
CA TYR A 52 -5.83 -11.11 5.96
C TYR A 52 -5.09 -12.44 6.13
N ALA A 53 -3.80 -12.49 5.77
CA ALA A 53 -2.98 -13.69 5.90
C ALA A 53 -2.91 -14.18 7.36
N LEU A 54 -2.67 -13.27 8.31
CA LEU A 54 -2.67 -13.59 9.75
C LEU A 54 -4.03 -14.08 10.25
N GLY A 55 -5.13 -13.47 9.79
CA GLY A 55 -6.48 -13.90 10.12
C GLY A 55 -6.76 -15.33 9.66
N GLN A 56 -6.39 -15.67 8.43
CA GLN A 56 -6.53 -17.03 7.90
C GLN A 56 -5.67 -18.04 8.68
N MET A 57 -4.40 -17.71 8.94
CA MET A 57 -3.53 -18.57 9.75
C MET A 57 -4.11 -18.79 11.14
N GLN A 58 -4.58 -17.74 11.81
CA GLN A 58 -5.12 -17.85 13.16
C GLN A 58 -6.35 -18.77 13.20
N ILE A 59 -7.24 -18.69 12.22
CA ILE A 59 -8.41 -19.57 12.12
C ILE A 59 -7.95 -21.01 11.92
N LEU A 60 -7.04 -21.26 10.97
CA LEU A 60 -6.57 -22.62 10.66
C LEU A 60 -5.79 -23.24 11.83
N ILE A 61 -4.92 -22.47 12.49
CA ILE A 61 -4.14 -22.94 13.64
C ILE A 61 -5.05 -23.23 14.83
N ARG A 62 -6.05 -22.38 15.12
CA ARG A 62 -6.98 -22.60 16.25
C ARG A 62 -7.89 -23.81 16.04
N ASN A 63 -8.20 -24.14 14.79
CA ASN A 63 -8.99 -25.32 14.43
C ASN A 63 -8.12 -26.55 14.12
N ALA A 64 -6.78 -26.45 14.26
CA ALA A 64 -5.89 -27.57 14.05
C ALA A 64 -6.04 -28.61 15.16
N ARG A 65 -5.94 -29.89 14.80
CA ARG A 65 -5.94 -30.99 15.75
C ARG A 65 -4.60 -31.07 16.51
N SER A 66 -3.50 -30.81 15.83
CA SER A 66 -2.17 -30.74 16.45
C SER A 66 -1.19 -29.93 15.60
N ILE A 67 -0.17 -29.36 16.24
CA ILE A 67 0.98 -28.75 15.56
C ILE A 67 2.03 -29.85 15.37
N LYS A 68 2.48 -30.08 14.14
CA LYS A 68 3.47 -31.12 13.81
C LYS A 68 4.89 -30.58 13.82
N GLU A 69 5.08 -29.39 13.28
CA GLU A 69 6.40 -28.78 13.11
C GLU A 69 6.24 -27.26 13.23
N CYS A 70 7.08 -26.62 14.03
CA CYS A 70 7.10 -25.17 14.22
C CYS A 70 8.55 -24.70 14.17
N ILE A 71 8.96 -24.20 13.02
CA ILE A 71 10.29 -23.66 12.75
C ILE A 71 10.11 -22.18 12.38
N PRO A 72 11.07 -21.28 12.66
CA PRO A 72 10.92 -19.86 12.36
C PRO A 72 10.48 -19.52 10.92
N SER A 73 10.80 -20.36 9.95
CA SER A 73 10.45 -20.17 8.53
C SER A 73 9.25 -21.00 8.05
N LYS A 74 8.73 -21.93 8.86
CA LYS A 74 7.72 -22.90 8.44
C LYS A 74 6.88 -23.40 9.63
N LEU A 75 5.57 -23.43 9.45
CA LEU A 75 4.63 -24.03 10.40
C LEU A 75 3.81 -25.11 9.70
N THR A 76 3.84 -26.34 10.24
CA THR A 76 3.05 -27.46 9.75
C THR A 76 2.01 -27.85 10.80
N ILE A 77 0.73 -27.76 10.42
CA ILE A 77 -0.40 -28.17 11.26
C ILE A 77 -1.08 -29.41 10.69
N GLN A 78 -1.69 -30.21 11.55
CA GLN A 78 -2.62 -31.27 11.16
C GLN A 78 -4.05 -30.78 11.38
N ASN A 79 -4.84 -30.75 10.30
CA ASN A 79 -6.24 -30.35 10.34
C ASN A 79 -7.12 -31.44 10.98
N LEU A 80 -8.37 -31.08 11.25
CA LEU A 80 -9.40 -32.02 11.72
C LEU A 80 -9.66 -33.15 10.72
N ASP A 81 -9.53 -32.85 9.42
CA ASP A 81 -9.71 -33.80 8.32
C ASP A 81 -8.58 -34.85 8.22
N GLY A 82 -7.52 -34.70 9.02
CA GLY A 82 -6.35 -35.58 9.01
C GLY A 82 -5.22 -35.10 8.10
N ASP A 83 -5.54 -34.26 7.11
CA ASP A 83 -4.60 -33.62 6.19
C ASP A 83 -3.70 -32.58 6.88
N GLN A 84 -2.60 -32.23 6.22
CA GLN A 84 -1.62 -31.27 6.71
C GLN A 84 -1.68 -29.96 5.93
N THR A 85 -1.64 -28.84 6.65
CA THR A 85 -1.44 -27.52 6.08
C THR A 85 -0.05 -27.03 6.46
N VAL A 86 0.71 -26.59 5.47
CA VAL A 86 2.06 -26.03 5.65
C VAL A 86 2.02 -24.54 5.34
N PHE A 87 2.32 -23.71 6.32
CA PHE A 87 2.58 -22.29 6.12
C PHE A 87 4.08 -22.07 5.94
N ALA A 88 4.47 -21.43 4.85
CA ALA A 88 5.86 -21.09 4.56
C ALA A 88 5.94 -19.82 3.71
N VAL A 89 7.11 -19.18 3.71
CA VAL A 89 7.41 -18.11 2.77
C VAL A 89 7.95 -18.74 1.48
N VAL A 90 7.23 -18.54 0.37
CA VAL A 90 7.61 -19.04 -0.97
C VAL A 90 7.67 -17.86 -1.91
N SER A 91 8.82 -17.65 -2.56
CA SER A 91 9.01 -16.56 -3.53
C SER A 91 8.60 -15.18 -3.02
N ASN A 92 8.97 -14.86 -1.78
CA ASN A 92 8.60 -13.61 -1.07
C ASN A 92 7.11 -13.45 -0.75
N HIS A 93 6.31 -14.50 -0.82
CA HIS A 93 4.89 -14.47 -0.46
C HIS A 93 4.62 -15.46 0.66
N VAL A 94 3.59 -15.19 1.45
CA VAL A 94 3.17 -16.19 2.44
C VAL A 94 2.23 -17.18 1.76
N ALA A 95 2.65 -18.45 1.71
CA ALA A 95 1.89 -19.53 1.11
C ALA A 95 1.34 -20.48 2.17
N SER A 96 0.17 -21.04 1.87
CA SER A 96 -0.43 -22.16 2.56
C SER A 96 -0.47 -23.34 1.60
N ASN A 97 0.46 -24.27 1.77
CA ASN A 97 0.72 -25.37 0.86
C ASN A 97 1.01 -24.85 -0.57
N SER A 98 0.02 -24.89 -1.47
CA SER A 98 0.16 -24.49 -2.88
C SER A 98 -0.55 -23.18 -3.25
N ALA A 99 -1.18 -22.50 -2.28
CA ALA A 99 -1.92 -21.25 -2.51
C ALA A 99 -1.28 -20.07 -1.78
N TYR A 100 -1.17 -18.93 -2.45
CA TYR A 100 -0.68 -17.68 -1.85
C TYR A 100 -1.78 -17.03 -1.02
N LEU A 101 -1.46 -16.67 0.23
CA LEU A 101 -2.33 -15.90 1.13
C LEU A 101 -2.15 -14.39 0.96
N THR A 102 -1.05 -13.98 0.34
CA THR A 102 -0.72 -12.59 0.01
C THR A 102 -0.80 -12.38 -1.50
N PRO A 103 -1.29 -11.23 -2.00
CA PRO A 103 -1.33 -10.93 -3.44
C PRO A 103 0.07 -10.85 -4.06
N ASP A 104 0.18 -11.14 -5.37
CA ASP A 104 1.43 -11.18 -6.15
C ASP A 104 2.23 -9.86 -6.17
N ASP A 105 1.57 -8.74 -5.88
CA ASP A 105 2.20 -7.41 -5.83
C ASP A 105 2.95 -7.15 -4.53
N PHE A 106 2.91 -8.09 -3.55
CA PHE A 106 3.47 -7.89 -2.21
C PHE A 106 4.57 -8.88 -1.86
N SER A 107 5.80 -8.41 -1.98
CA SER A 107 6.98 -9.16 -1.60
C SER A 107 7.33 -8.92 -0.11
N VAL A 108 7.30 -9.94 0.72
CA VAL A 108 7.73 -9.97 2.13
C VAL A 108 9.25 -10.12 2.18
N SER A 109 9.98 -9.00 2.07
CA SER A 109 11.44 -8.99 2.24
C SER A 109 11.87 -8.61 3.65
#